data_AF-A0A2N6FCM4-F1
#
_entry.id   AF-A0A2N6FCM4-F1
#
_cell.length_a   1.000
_cell.length_b   1.000
_cell.length_c   1.000
_cell.angle_alpha   90.00
_cell.angle_beta   90.00
_cell.angle_gamma   90.00
#
_symmetry.space_group_name_H-M   'P 1'
#
loop_
_entity.id
_entity.type
_entity.pdbx_description
1 polymer ?
#
loop_
_entity_poly.entity_id
_entity_poly.type
_entity_poly.pdbx_seq_one_letter_code
_entity_poly.pdbx_strand_id
1 'polypeptide(L)'
;MEKCQVCKEEKKGKYYCRSCRTVFVCPQSGCEKVISNRKARVCPDCGLLFDDYIDHQKMYRQCPKCSKKQGLSDPQCKFCKYWFNCPSCGHKVASTSMLTCPRCATSLR
;
A
#
# COMPACT_ATOMS: atom_id res chain seq x y z
N MET A 1 24.09 5.82 -10.43
CA MET A 1 22.62 5.79 -10.27
C MET A 1 22.03 5.03 -11.45
N GLU A 2 21.02 4.19 -11.24
CA GLU A 2 20.44 3.42 -12.35
C GLU A 2 19.53 4.30 -13.22
N LYS A 3 19.52 4.05 -14.54
CA LYS A 3 18.58 4.70 -15.46
C LYS A 3 17.17 4.13 -15.28
N CYS A 4 16.19 5.02 -15.23
CA CYS A 4 14.78 4.66 -15.24
C CYS A 4 14.42 4.02 -16.59
N GLN A 5 13.86 2.81 -16.58
CA GLN A 5 13.45 2.12 -17.81
C GLN A 5 12.26 2.80 -18.53
N VAL A 6 11.64 3.81 -17.90
CA VAL A 6 10.47 4.52 -18.43
C VAL A 6 10.85 5.88 -19.02
N CYS A 7 11.45 6.78 -18.21
CA CYS A 7 11.85 8.11 -18.68
C CYS A 7 13.33 8.23 -19.07
N LYS A 8 14.12 7.15 -18.91
CA LYS A 8 15.57 7.09 -19.22
C LYS A 8 16.47 8.02 -18.39
N GLU A 9 15.90 8.77 -17.45
CA GLU A 9 16.69 9.59 -16.52
C GLU A 9 17.37 8.75 -15.43
N GLU A 10 18.51 9.23 -14.94
CA GLU A 10 19.35 8.60 -13.91
C GLU A 10 18.81 8.80 -12.48
N LYS A 11 17.51 9.11 -12.36
CA LYS A 11 16.80 9.37 -11.10
C LYS A 11 15.95 8.17 -10.65
N LYS A 12 16.36 6.94 -10.99
CA LYS A 12 15.67 5.72 -10.53
C LYS A 12 15.95 5.50 -9.04
N GLY A 13 14.90 5.53 -8.22
CA GLY A 13 14.98 5.13 -6.81
C GLY A 13 14.71 3.63 -6.63
N LYS A 14 14.78 3.15 -5.38
CA LYS A 14 14.52 1.74 -5.02
C LYS A 14 13.11 1.28 -5.39
N TYR A 15 12.10 2.11 -5.07
CA TYR A 15 10.68 1.76 -5.24
C TYR A 15 10.03 2.47 -6.42
N TYR A 16 10.45 3.70 -6.71
CA TYR A 16 9.88 4.53 -7.77
C TYR A 16 10.95 5.44 -8.39
N CYS A 17 10.70 5.93 -9.61
CA CYS A 17 11.54 6.95 -10.23
C CYS A 17 11.16 8.34 -9.71
N ARG A 18 12.12 9.12 -9.24
CA ARG A 18 11.86 10.47 -8.71
C ARG A 18 11.42 11.48 -9.77
N SER A 19 11.68 11.19 -11.05
CA SER A 19 11.33 12.10 -12.13
C SER A 19 9.95 11.82 -12.72
N CYS A 20 9.74 10.62 -13.28
CA CYS A 20 8.43 10.25 -13.86
C CYS A 20 7.44 9.68 -12.84
N ARG A 21 7.84 9.57 -11.56
CA ARG A 21 7.02 9.06 -10.45
C ARG A 21 6.48 7.63 -10.64
N THR A 22 7.00 6.90 -11.63
CA THR A 22 6.60 5.52 -11.88
C THR A 22 7.07 4.62 -10.75
N VAL A 23 6.13 3.91 -10.14
CA VAL A 23 6.40 2.90 -9.10
C VAL A 23 6.73 1.57 -9.76
N PHE A 24 7.84 0.97 -9.37
CA PHE A 24 8.30 -0.34 -9.84
C PHE A 24 8.01 -1.43 -8.82
N VAL A 25 8.11 -1.10 -7.54
CA VAL A 25 7.93 -2.03 -6.42
C VAL A 25 7.15 -1.33 -5.32
N CYS A 26 6.17 -2.02 -4.73
CA CYS A 26 5.42 -1.50 -3.61
C CYS A 26 6.37 -1.20 -2.41
N PRO A 27 6.38 0.04 -1.88
CA PRO A 27 7.28 0.42 -0.78
C PRO A 27 6.83 -0.10 0.58
N GLN A 28 5.62 -0.66 0.68
CA GLN A 28 5.13 -1.26 1.92
C GLN A 28 5.91 -2.54 2.24
N SER A 29 6.56 -2.56 3.40
CA SER A 29 7.27 -3.72 3.93
C SER A 29 6.33 -4.92 4.06
N GLY A 30 6.76 -6.07 3.56
CA GLY A 30 5.99 -7.32 3.53
C GLY A 30 5.11 -7.49 2.28
N CYS A 31 4.79 -6.41 1.55
CA CYS A 31 4.10 -6.54 0.26
C CYS A 31 5.12 -6.68 -0.87
N GLU A 32 6.01 -5.70 -1.04
CA GLU A 32 7.12 -5.69 -2.02
C GLU A 32 6.74 -6.14 -3.44
N LYS A 33 5.46 -5.97 -3.78
CA LYS A 33 4.90 -6.40 -5.05
C LYS A 33 5.54 -5.63 -6.20
N VAL A 34 6.02 -6.34 -7.22
CA VAL A 34 6.45 -5.73 -8.48
C VAL A 34 5.24 -5.19 -9.23
N ILE A 35 5.28 -3.90 -9.54
CA ILE A 35 4.20 -3.16 -10.20
C ILE A 35 4.48 -3.12 -11.70
N SER A 36 3.84 -4.03 -12.45
CA SER A 36 3.97 -4.09 -13.91
C SER A 36 3.29 -2.91 -14.60
N ASN A 37 2.19 -2.40 -14.03
CA ASN A 37 1.45 -1.26 -14.58
C ASN A 37 2.11 0.06 -14.17
N ARG A 38 2.78 0.71 -15.14
CA ARG A 38 3.50 1.98 -14.95
C ARG A 38 2.62 3.17 -14.53
N LYS A 39 1.31 3.07 -14.74
CA LYS A 39 0.32 4.10 -14.37
C LYS A 39 -0.46 3.73 -13.09
N ALA A 40 -0.10 2.64 -12.41
CA ALA A 40 -0.75 2.29 -11.16
C ALA A 40 -0.55 3.41 -10.13
N ARG A 41 -1.65 3.92 -9.60
CA ARG A 41 -1.66 4.89 -8.47
C ARG A 41 -1.88 4.21 -7.13
N VAL A 42 -2.31 2.95 -7.18
CA VAL A 42 -2.61 2.12 -6.01
C VAL A 42 -1.93 0.78 -6.19
N CYS A 43 -1.37 0.23 -5.11
CA CYS A 43 -0.87 -1.13 -5.12
C CYS A 43 -2.06 -2.09 -5.31
N PRO A 44 -2.07 -2.94 -6.35
CA PRO A 44 -3.16 -3.88 -6.59
C PRO A 44 -3.26 -4.96 -5.50
N ASP A 45 -2.23 -5.07 -4.67
CA ASP A 45 -2.03 -6.16 -3.74
C ASP A 45 -2.37 -5.78 -2.30
N CYS A 46 -1.92 -4.59 -1.86
CA CYS A 46 -2.15 -4.10 -0.50
C CYS A 46 -2.98 -2.81 -0.43
N GLY A 47 -3.40 -2.26 -1.58
CA GLY A 47 -4.23 -1.05 -1.62
C GLY A 47 -3.50 0.24 -1.23
N LEU A 48 -2.17 0.22 -1.11
CA LEU A 48 -1.36 1.41 -0.79
C LEU A 48 -1.51 2.46 -1.89
N LEU A 49 -1.85 3.70 -1.50
CA LEU A 49 -1.85 4.87 -2.38
C LEU A 49 -0.41 5.34 -2.61
N PHE A 50 0.06 5.23 -3.85
CA PHE A 50 1.44 5.60 -4.19
C PHE A 50 1.66 7.11 -4.22
N ASP A 51 0.68 7.89 -4.66
CA ASP A 51 0.81 9.34 -4.77
C ASP A 51 1.13 9.97 -3.40
N ASP A 52 0.38 9.57 -2.37
CA ASP A 52 0.62 10.02 -0.99
C ASP A 52 2.00 9.61 -0.44
N TYR A 53 2.47 8.41 -0.79
CA TYR A 53 3.79 7.95 -0.39
C TYR A 53 4.90 8.72 -1.11
N ILE A 54 4.74 9.00 -2.40
CA ILE A 54 5.73 9.73 -3.20
C ILE A 54 5.84 11.19 -2.71
N ASP A 55 4.71 11.87 -2.53
CA ASP A 55 4.69 13.30 -2.14
C ASP A 55 5.03 13.53 -0.67
N HIS A 56 4.46 12.72 0.22
CA HIS A 56 4.50 13.01 1.66
C HIS A 56 5.24 11.95 2.47
N GLN A 57 5.74 10.88 1.84
CA GLN A 57 6.30 9.71 2.53
C GLN A 57 5.30 9.07 3.51
N LYS A 58 3.99 9.29 3.30
CA LYS A 58 2.92 8.76 4.15
C LYS A 58 2.26 7.57 3.50
N MET A 59 2.09 6.51 4.29
CA MET A 59 1.51 5.26 3.82
C MET A 59 0.00 5.21 4.11
N TYR A 60 -0.79 5.50 3.07
CA TYR A 60 -2.25 5.53 3.14
C TYR A 60 -2.89 4.48 2.21
N ARG A 61 -4.14 4.14 2.52
CA ARG A 61 -5.00 3.27 1.69
C ARG A 61 -6.46 3.72 1.77
N GLN A 62 -7.32 3.14 0.95
CA GLN A 62 -8.76 3.37 1.03
C GLN A 62 -9.43 2.43 2.03
N CYS A 63 -10.37 2.95 2.81
CA CYS A 63 -11.22 2.12 3.66
C CYS A 63 -12.18 1.29 2.78
N PRO A 64 -12.32 -0.03 2.99
CA PRO A 64 -13.20 -0.88 2.19
C PRO A 64 -14.68 -0.56 2.39
N LYS A 65 -15.06 0.08 3.51
CA LYS A 65 -16.45 0.45 3.81
C LYS A 65 -16.85 1.82 3.26
N CYS A 66 -15.99 2.83 3.39
CA CYS A 66 -16.34 4.22 3.03
C CYS A 66 -15.42 4.87 1.99
N SER A 67 -14.43 4.13 1.49
CA SER A 67 -13.43 4.56 0.50
C SER A 67 -12.61 5.80 0.88
N LYS A 68 -12.77 6.31 2.12
CA LYS A 68 -11.97 7.42 2.64
C LYS A 68 -10.53 6.97 2.90
N LYS A 69 -9.60 7.91 2.75
CA LYS A 69 -8.16 7.71 2.96
C LYS A 69 -7.87 7.43 4.44
N GLN A 70 -7.15 6.36 4.73
CA GLN A 70 -6.80 5.92 6.08
C GLN A 70 -5.34 5.47 6.15
N GLY A 71 -4.67 5.73 7.28
CA GLY A 71 -3.30 5.25 7.53
C GLY A 71 -3.24 3.73 7.69
N LEU A 72 -2.14 3.12 7.25
CA LEU A 72 -1.92 1.68 7.39
C LEU A 72 -1.80 1.22 8.86
N SER A 73 -1.36 2.09 9.75
CA SER A 73 -1.21 1.79 11.18
C SER A 73 -2.51 1.94 11.98
N ASP A 74 -3.57 2.50 11.38
CA ASP A 74 -4.83 2.69 12.10
C ASP A 74 -5.72 1.43 11.97
N PRO A 75 -5.97 0.67 13.06
CA PRO A 75 -6.82 -0.54 13.03
C PRO A 75 -8.31 -0.23 12.82
N GLN A 76 -8.70 1.03 13.02
CA GLN A 76 -10.05 1.51 12.86
C GLN A 76 -10.08 2.72 11.91
N CYS A 77 -11.02 2.72 10.96
CA CYS A 77 -11.23 3.88 10.11
C CYS A 77 -11.74 5.07 10.93
N LYS A 78 -11.05 6.21 10.86
CA LYS A 78 -11.40 7.42 11.61
C LYS A 78 -12.77 8.00 11.22
N PHE A 79 -13.16 7.80 9.95
CA PHE A 79 -14.40 8.34 9.36
C PHE A 79 -15.63 7.49 9.66
N CYS A 80 -15.60 6.20 9.33
CA CYS A 80 -16.79 5.32 9.46
C CYS A 80 -16.72 4.37 10.65
N LYS A 81 -15.67 4.48 11.49
CA LYS A 81 -15.41 3.63 12.67
C LYS A 81 -15.33 2.14 12.36
N TYR A 82 -15.18 1.77 11.09
CA TYR A 82 -15.00 0.39 10.63
C TYR A 82 -13.71 -0.20 11.19
N TRP A 83 -13.84 -1.34 11.86
CA TRP A 83 -12.71 -2.14 12.31
C TRP A 83 -12.25 -3.03 11.16
N PHE A 84 -10.94 -3.02 10.91
CA PHE A 84 -10.36 -4.00 10.00
C PHE A 84 -10.34 -5.36 10.69
N ASN A 85 -11.04 -6.31 10.08
CA ASN A 85 -11.22 -7.65 10.60
C ASN A 85 -10.68 -8.66 9.59
N CYS A 86 -10.22 -9.79 10.07
CA CYS A 86 -9.92 -10.93 9.22
C CYS A 86 -11.20 -11.43 8.52
N PRO A 87 -11.21 -11.57 7.19
CA PRO A 87 -12.38 -12.02 6.47
C PRO A 87 -12.76 -13.47 6.84
N SER A 88 -11.80 -14.33 7.18
CA SER A 88 -12.10 -15.73 7.53
C SER A 88 -12.54 -15.94 8.97
N CYS A 89 -11.91 -15.29 9.94
CA CYS A 89 -12.17 -15.57 11.36
C CYS A 89 -12.72 -14.39 12.17
N GLY A 90 -13.01 -13.26 11.52
CA GLY A 90 -13.61 -12.08 12.14
C GLY A 90 -12.73 -11.37 13.18
N HIS A 91 -11.49 -11.82 13.38
CA HIS A 91 -10.57 -11.26 14.36
C HIS A 91 -10.18 -9.82 13.99
N LYS A 92 -10.30 -8.89 14.94
CA LYS A 92 -9.87 -7.49 14.78
C LYS A 92 -8.35 -7.46 14.65
N VAL A 93 -7.85 -6.98 13.51
CA VAL A 93 -6.40 -6.91 13.29
C VAL A 93 -5.86 -5.63 13.92
N ALA A 94 -4.83 -5.77 14.77
CA ALA A 94 -4.25 -4.65 15.53
C ALA A 94 -3.54 -3.63 14.63
N SER A 95 -3.08 -4.07 13.47
CA SER A 95 -2.60 -3.20 12.40
C SER A 95 -3.04 -3.75 11.06
N THR A 96 -3.23 -2.85 10.13
CA THR A 96 -3.68 -3.19 8.79
C THR A 96 -2.55 -3.35 7.78
N SER A 97 -1.32 -3.13 8.25
CA SER A 97 -0.11 -3.62 7.61
C SER A 97 0.08 -5.14 7.76
N MET A 98 -0.70 -5.80 8.62
CA MET A 98 -0.66 -7.26 8.73
C MET A 98 -1.24 -7.89 7.47
N LEU A 99 -0.44 -8.71 6.81
CA LEU A 99 -0.84 -9.47 5.61
C LEU A 99 -1.46 -10.83 5.98
N THR A 100 -1.26 -11.27 7.22
CA THR A 100 -1.70 -12.56 7.73
C THR A 100 -2.39 -12.35 9.07
N CYS A 101 -3.54 -13.00 9.26
CA CYS A 101 -4.25 -12.94 10.52
C CYS A 101 -3.47 -13.69 11.61
N PRO A 102 -3.18 -13.08 12.77
CA PRO A 102 -2.44 -13.74 13.86
C PRO A 102 -3.23 -14.89 14.50
N ARG A 103 -4.55 -14.94 14.32
CA ARG A 103 -5.41 -15.95 14.95
C ARG A 103 -5.61 -17.20 14.08
N CYS A 104 -5.81 -17.01 12.78
CA CYS A 104 -6.24 -18.07 11.87
C CYS A 104 -5.33 -18.24 10.65
N ALA A 105 -4.17 -17.56 10.63
CA ALA A 105 -3.20 -17.58 9.54
C ALA A 105 -3.76 -17.24 8.14
N THR A 106 -5.01 -16.75 8.08
CA THR A 106 -5.67 -16.36 6.84
C THR A 106 -4.98 -15.15 6.25
N SER A 107 -4.78 -15.15 4.93
CA SER A 107 -4.33 -13.96 4.20
C SER A 107 -5.38 -12.86 4.28
N LEU A 108 -5.00 -11.70 4.81
CA LEU A 108 -5.87 -10.53 5.01
C LEU A 108 -6.02 -9.68 3.73
N ARG A 109 -5.76 -10.27 2.57
CA ARG A 109 -5.96 -9.65 1.25
C ARG A 109 -7.44 -9.56 0.91
#